data_AF-V9G9J5-F1
#
_entry.id   AF-V9G9J5-F1
#
_cell.length_a   1.000
_cell.length_b   1.000
_cell.length_c   1.000
_cell.angle_alpha   90.00
_cell.angle_beta   90.00
_cell.angle_gamma   90.00
#
_symmetry.space_group_name_H-M   'P 1'
#
loop_
_entity.id
_entity.type
_entity.pdbx_description
1 polymer ?
#
loop_
_entity_poly.entity_id
_entity_poly.type
_entity_poly.pdbx_seq_one_letter_code
_entity_poly.pdbx_strand_id
1 'polypeptide(L)'
;MKQKNRLLGDKLVIGIAYVFIGLFALVCLYPLVLTLSVSFSSEQAVARNGYSILPLSPSLDTYKYIFVNSGTKILTSYGVTIFVTTVGTVGALLITSMIAFSLSLKKLKYRNVLAFISNFTIIFSAGLIPWYMVSVNYYGLKNSILALILPSIFSVWNMFLMRTYFASISSSLYEAAEMDGANYFTIYVRIALPLSKTALLTVGLMYALQYWNDWWHA
;
A
#
# COMPACT_ATOMS: atom_id res chain seq x y z
N MET A 1 -32.00 -22.27 -6.19
CA MET A 1 -32.17 -21.95 -4.75
C MET A 1 -33.27 -20.91 -4.61
N LYS A 2 -34.36 -21.25 -3.91
CA LYS A 2 -35.62 -20.49 -3.87
C LYS A 2 -35.44 -19.10 -3.24
N GLN A 3 -35.85 -18.06 -3.99
CA GLN A 3 -36.19 -16.72 -3.47
C GLN A 3 -37.32 -16.87 -2.43
N LYS A 4 -36.95 -16.99 -1.16
CA LYS A 4 -37.89 -16.87 -0.05
C LYS A 4 -38.28 -15.39 0.03
N ASN A 5 -39.59 -15.09 -0.01
CA ASN A 5 -40.15 -13.74 0.07
C ASN A 5 -39.43 -12.92 1.15
N ARG A 6 -38.55 -11.99 0.74
CA ARG A 6 -37.92 -11.01 1.64
C ARG A 6 -39.05 -10.25 2.33
N LEU A 7 -39.05 -10.26 3.66
CA LEU A 7 -40.03 -9.52 4.46
C LEU A 7 -40.02 -8.05 4.03
N LEU A 8 -41.14 -7.34 4.11
CA LEU A 8 -41.22 -5.91 3.79
C LEU A 8 -40.12 -5.09 4.50
N GLY A 9 -39.76 -5.50 5.73
CA GLY A 9 -38.63 -4.95 6.48
C GLY A 9 -37.28 -5.10 5.76
N ASP A 10 -36.98 -6.26 5.19
CA ASP A 10 -35.72 -6.50 4.46
C ASP A 10 -35.61 -5.60 3.22
N LYS A 11 -36.71 -5.39 2.50
CA LYS A 11 -36.74 -4.52 1.33
C LYS A 11 -36.52 -3.05 1.71
N LEU A 12 -37.11 -2.60 2.82
CA LEU A 12 -36.93 -1.24 3.34
C LEU A 12 -35.48 -1.00 3.80
N VAL A 13 -34.91 -1.93 4.57
CA VAL A 13 -33.51 -1.83 5.04
C VAL A 13 -32.53 -1.77 3.86
N ILE A 14 -32.73 -2.63 2.85
CA ILE A 14 -31.91 -2.61 1.64
C ILE A 14 -32.08 -1.29 0.87
N GLY A 15 -33.30 -0.77 0.76
CA GLY A 15 -33.57 0.52 0.12
C GLY A 15 -32.84 1.67 0.81
N ILE A 16 -32.93 1.76 2.14
CA ILE A 16 -32.23 2.77 2.95
C ILE A 16 -30.71 2.63 2.78
N ALA A 17 -30.18 1.41 2.82
CA ALA A 17 -28.76 1.16 2.63
C ALA A 17 -28.28 1.62 1.25
N TYR A 18 -29.03 1.33 0.17
CA TYR A 18 -28.68 1.79 -1.17
C TYR A 18 -28.71 3.33 -1.29
N VAL A 19 -29.71 3.99 -0.71
CA VAL A 19 -29.79 5.45 -0.71
C VAL A 19 -28.61 6.06 0.04
N PHE A 20 -28.30 5.54 1.24
CA PHE A 20 -27.18 6.03 2.04
C PHE A 20 -25.83 5.81 1.34
N ILE A 21 -25.57 4.60 0.83
CA ILE A 21 -24.34 4.29 0.10
C ILE A 21 -24.25 5.13 -1.17
N GLY A 22 -25.36 5.33 -1.88
CA GLY A 22 -25.42 6.16 -3.08
C GLY A 22 -25.08 7.62 -2.80
N LEU A 23 -25.67 8.21 -1.76
CA LEU A 23 -25.35 9.58 -1.33
C LEU A 23 -23.90 9.71 -0.88
N PHE A 24 -23.39 8.74 -0.11
CA PHE A 24 -22.00 8.72 0.32
C PHE A 24 -21.04 8.64 -0.87
N ALA A 25 -21.34 7.80 -1.87
CA ALA A 25 -20.56 7.71 -3.10
C ALA A 25 -20.55 9.05 -3.86
N LEU A 26 -21.67 9.77 -3.93
CA LEU A 26 -21.72 11.09 -4.55
C LEU A 26 -20.85 12.11 -3.81
N VAL A 27 -20.84 12.10 -2.48
CA VAL A 27 -19.97 12.95 -1.66
C VAL A 27 -18.49 12.64 -1.92
N CYS A 28 -18.11 11.37 -2.06
CA CYS A 28 -16.74 10.97 -2.41
C CYS A 28 -16.35 11.37 -3.85
N LEU A 29 -17.30 11.34 -4.80
CA LEU A 29 -17.05 11.74 -6.19
C LEU A 29 -16.95 13.24 -6.38
N TYR A 30 -17.64 14.03 -5.54
CA TYR A 30 -17.67 15.49 -5.62
C TYR A 30 -16.28 16.16 -5.74
N PRO A 31 -15.29 15.89 -4.85
CA PRO A 31 -13.97 16.49 -4.97
C PRO A 31 -13.24 16.08 -6.25
N LEU A 32 -13.43 14.84 -6.75
CA LEU A 32 -12.80 14.38 -7.99
C LEU A 32 -13.33 15.14 -9.20
N VAL A 33 -14.66 15.32 -9.26
CA VAL A 33 -15.32 16.10 -10.33
C VAL A 33 -14.87 17.56 -10.28
N LEU A 34 -14.77 18.16 -9.08
CA LEU A 34 -14.25 19.51 -8.92
C LEU A 34 -12.81 19.64 -9.41
N THR A 35 -11.90 18.73 -9.03
CA THR A 35 -10.50 18.77 -9.49
C THR A 35 -10.42 18.68 -11.01
N LEU A 36 -11.22 17.81 -11.63
CA LEU A 36 -11.29 17.70 -13.09
C LEU A 36 -11.82 19.00 -13.73
N SER A 37 -12.92 19.55 -13.22
CA SER A 37 -13.50 20.81 -13.69
C SER A 37 -12.47 21.96 -13.65
N VAL A 38 -11.76 22.09 -12.53
CA VAL A 38 -10.73 23.11 -12.33
C VAL A 38 -9.55 22.91 -13.28
N SER A 39 -9.15 21.66 -13.55
CA SER A 39 -8.05 21.37 -14.47
C SER A 39 -8.30 21.84 -15.92
N PHE A 40 -9.58 21.97 -16.31
CA PHE A 40 -10.01 22.51 -17.61
C PHE A 40 -10.48 23.96 -17.54
N SER A 41 -10.42 24.63 -16.38
CA SER A 41 -10.85 26.01 -16.23
C SER A 41 -9.68 26.98 -16.36
N SER A 42 -9.93 28.17 -16.92
CA SER A 42 -8.89 29.22 -16.94
C SER A 42 -8.57 29.72 -15.53
N GLU A 43 -7.29 29.95 -15.22
CA GLU A 43 -6.83 30.42 -13.91
C GLU A 43 -7.55 31.73 -13.48
N GLN A 44 -7.74 32.65 -14.41
CA GLN A 44 -8.43 33.92 -14.16
C GLN A 44 -9.91 33.72 -13.78
N ALA A 45 -10.59 32.75 -14.40
CA ALA A 45 -11.99 32.47 -14.09
C ALA A 45 -12.14 31.78 -12.72
N VAL A 46 -11.23 30.87 -12.37
CA VAL A 46 -11.20 30.23 -11.04
C VAL A 46 -10.90 31.26 -9.95
N ALA A 47 -9.93 32.16 -10.18
CA ALA A 47 -9.56 33.18 -9.21
C ALA A 47 -10.68 34.20 -8.95
N ARG A 48 -11.50 34.52 -9.96
CA ARG A 48 -12.59 35.50 -9.84
C ARG A 48 -13.91 34.91 -9.33
N ASN A 49 -14.30 33.74 -9.85
CA ASN A 49 -15.61 33.16 -9.61
C ASN A 49 -15.58 31.97 -8.63
N GLY A 50 -14.39 31.55 -8.20
CA GLY A 50 -14.20 30.41 -7.32
C GLY A 50 -14.31 29.06 -8.03
N TYR A 51 -14.39 28.00 -7.23
CA TYR A 51 -14.49 26.62 -7.69
C TYR A 51 -15.91 26.27 -8.14
N SER A 52 -16.04 25.63 -9.29
CA SER A 52 -17.32 25.21 -9.87
C SER A 52 -17.25 23.75 -10.34
N ILE A 53 -18.39 23.07 -10.28
CA ILE A 53 -18.56 21.68 -10.77
C ILE A 53 -18.38 21.60 -12.30
N LEU A 54 -18.74 22.68 -13.01
CA LEU A 54 -18.53 22.80 -14.46
C LEU A 54 -17.38 23.76 -14.77
N PRO A 55 -16.59 23.46 -15.82
CA PRO A 55 -15.41 24.24 -16.14
C PRO A 55 -15.78 25.67 -16.51
N LEU A 56 -15.12 26.62 -15.85
CA LEU A 56 -15.31 28.06 -16.06
C LEU A 56 -14.33 28.54 -17.12
N SER A 57 -14.85 28.98 -18.26
CA SER A 57 -14.06 29.36 -19.44
C SER A 57 -13.06 28.26 -19.83
N PRO A 58 -13.54 27.19 -20.50
CA PRO A 58 -12.73 26.02 -20.82
C PRO A 58 -11.40 26.38 -21.49
N SER A 59 -10.29 25.96 -20.88
CA SER A 59 -8.93 26.19 -21.37
C SER A 59 -8.03 24.99 -21.11
N LEU A 60 -7.02 24.82 -21.97
CA LEU A 60 -5.94 23.83 -21.85
C LEU A 60 -4.60 24.48 -21.48
N ASP A 61 -4.60 25.75 -21.10
CA ASP A 61 -3.37 26.51 -20.85
C ASP A 61 -2.57 25.94 -19.67
N THR A 62 -3.25 25.45 -18.63
CA THR A 62 -2.62 24.77 -17.49
C THR A 62 -1.85 23.53 -17.94
N TYR A 63 -2.41 22.72 -18.84
CA TYR A 63 -1.70 21.56 -19.40
C TYR A 63 -0.52 21.98 -20.26
N LYS A 64 -0.69 22.98 -21.14
CA LYS A 64 0.42 23.51 -21.95
C LYS A 64 1.56 24.03 -21.08
N TYR A 65 1.24 24.79 -20.03
CA TYR A 65 2.23 25.28 -19.07
C TYR A 65 2.98 24.14 -18.39
N ILE A 66 2.27 23.10 -17.95
CA ILE A 66 2.87 21.90 -17.36
C ILE A 66 3.84 21.23 -18.33
N PHE A 67 3.43 20.99 -19.58
CA PHE A 67 4.27 20.31 -20.57
C PHE A 67 5.46 21.15 -21.03
N VAL A 68 5.28 22.46 -21.23
CA VAL A 68 6.33 23.35 -21.75
C VAL A 68 7.34 23.75 -20.66
N ASN A 69 6.86 24.10 -19.46
CA ASN A 69 7.71 24.69 -18.43
C ASN A 69 8.23 23.66 -17.41
N SER A 70 7.49 22.55 -17.21
CA SER A 70 7.76 21.58 -16.14
C SER A 70 7.83 20.12 -16.62
N GLY A 71 7.66 19.86 -17.91
CA GLY A 71 7.53 18.51 -18.47
C GLY A 71 8.70 17.59 -18.09
N THR A 72 9.94 18.05 -18.25
CA THR A 72 11.14 17.26 -17.92
C THR A 72 11.27 16.97 -16.43
N LYS A 73 10.91 17.92 -15.56
CA LYS A 73 10.94 17.72 -14.10
C LYS A 73 9.88 16.72 -13.67
N ILE A 74 8.66 16.86 -14.18
CA ILE A 74 7.55 15.95 -13.90
C ILE A 74 7.86 14.54 -14.38
N LEU A 75 8.38 14.39 -15.60
CA LEU A 75 8.76 13.08 -16.14
C LEU A 75 9.85 12.42 -15.31
N THR A 76 10.87 13.18 -14.89
CA THR A 76 11.93 12.69 -14.00
C THR A 76 11.35 12.26 -12.65
N SER A 77 10.49 13.08 -12.03
CA SER A 77 9.84 12.76 -10.76
C SER A 77 8.98 11.50 -10.86
N TYR A 78 8.15 11.38 -11.91
CA TYR A 78 7.37 10.15 -12.15
C TYR A 78 8.27 8.93 -12.36
N GLY A 79 9.37 9.08 -13.09
CA GLY A 79 10.35 8.01 -13.28
C GLY A 79 10.94 7.52 -11.96
N VAL A 80 11.33 8.43 -11.07
CA VAL A 80 11.80 8.10 -9.72
C VAL A 80 10.70 7.45 -8.89
N THR A 81 9.48 8.01 -8.88
CA THR A 81 8.35 7.44 -8.13
C THR A 81 8.00 6.02 -8.59
N ILE A 82 7.95 5.77 -9.90
CA ILE A 82 7.70 4.43 -10.46
C ILE A 82 8.82 3.46 -10.09
N PHE A 83 10.08 3.91 -10.18
CA PHE A 83 11.24 3.10 -9.82
C PHE A 83 11.20 2.72 -8.33
N VAL A 84 11.05 3.71 -7.45
CA VAL A 84 10.98 3.52 -5.99
C VAL A 84 9.79 2.64 -5.61
N THR A 85 8.61 2.89 -6.20
CA THR A 85 7.42 2.07 -5.94
C THR A 85 7.64 0.62 -6.36
N THR A 86 8.21 0.38 -7.53
CA THR A 86 8.40 -0.99 -8.05
C THR A 86 9.48 -1.73 -7.26
N VAL A 87 10.68 -1.15 -7.17
CA VAL A 87 11.83 -1.77 -6.50
C VAL A 87 11.60 -1.89 -5.00
N GLY A 88 11.05 -0.83 -4.40
CA GLY A 88 10.67 -0.81 -2.99
C GLY A 88 9.62 -1.86 -2.67
N THR A 89 8.54 -1.95 -3.45
CA THR A 89 7.50 -2.96 -3.23
C THR A 89 8.02 -4.38 -3.34
N VAL A 90 8.80 -4.68 -4.40
CA VAL A 90 9.37 -6.02 -4.59
C VAL A 90 10.33 -6.36 -3.45
N GLY A 91 11.25 -5.45 -3.11
CA GLY A 91 12.21 -5.66 -2.03
C GLY A 91 11.52 -5.83 -0.67
N ALA A 92 10.55 -4.96 -0.37
CA ALA A 92 9.81 -4.99 0.89
C ALA A 92 8.98 -6.27 1.02
N LEU A 93 8.28 -6.67 -0.05
CA LEU A 93 7.49 -7.89 -0.08
C LEU A 93 8.38 -9.13 0.11
N LEU A 94 9.54 -9.20 -0.54
CA LEU A 94 10.49 -10.30 -0.39
C LEU A 94 11.00 -10.42 1.05
N ILE A 95 11.49 -9.32 1.64
CA ILE A 95 12.00 -9.32 3.02
C ILE A 95 10.88 -9.71 3.99
N THR A 96 9.71 -9.10 3.82
CA THR A 96 8.56 -9.30 4.70
C THR A 96 8.03 -10.72 4.64
N SER A 97 7.90 -11.29 3.45
CA SER A 97 7.42 -12.66 3.27
C SER A 97 8.41 -13.70 3.82
N MET A 98 9.72 -13.49 3.67
CA MET A 98 10.74 -14.38 4.25
C MET A 98 10.72 -14.37 5.78
N ILE A 99 10.62 -13.19 6.39
CA ILE A 99 10.53 -13.05 7.86
C ILE A 99 9.22 -13.67 8.36
N ALA A 100 8.11 -13.35 7.70
CA ALA A 100 6.79 -13.87 8.04
C ALA A 100 6.72 -15.40 7.94
N PHE A 101 7.30 -15.99 6.90
CA PHE A 101 7.38 -17.45 6.74
C PHE A 101 8.16 -18.08 7.90
N SER A 102 9.33 -17.53 8.22
CA SER A 102 10.15 -18.01 9.33
C SER A 102 9.40 -17.98 10.67
N LEU A 103 8.65 -16.90 10.93
CA LEU A 103 7.84 -16.74 12.14
C LEU A 103 6.54 -17.56 12.15
N SER A 104 6.11 -18.08 11.00
CA SER A 104 4.96 -18.99 10.91
C SER A 104 5.31 -20.42 11.37
N LEU A 105 6.57 -20.83 11.22
CA LEU A 105 7.04 -22.16 11.59
C LEU A 105 7.00 -22.37 13.11
N LYS A 106 6.25 -23.38 13.56
CA LYS A 106 6.14 -23.71 14.99
C LYS A 106 7.46 -24.17 15.62
N LYS A 107 8.36 -24.74 14.81
CA LYS A 107 9.67 -25.28 15.23
C LYS A 107 10.72 -24.19 15.51
N LEU A 108 10.50 -22.94 15.11
CA LEU A 108 11.47 -21.85 15.33
C LEU A 108 11.53 -21.46 16.80
N LYS A 109 12.67 -21.75 17.46
CA LYS A 109 12.90 -21.58 18.91
C LYS A 109 12.51 -20.19 19.45
N TYR A 110 12.91 -19.12 18.77
CA TYR A 110 12.73 -17.73 19.24
C TYR A 110 11.56 -16.99 18.59
N ARG A 111 10.62 -17.69 17.94
CA ARG A 111 9.53 -17.05 17.17
C ARG A 111 8.69 -16.06 18.00
N ASN A 112 8.40 -16.39 19.26
CA ASN A 112 7.57 -15.55 20.13
C ASN A 112 8.32 -14.29 20.58
N VAL A 113 9.63 -14.40 20.84
CA VAL A 113 10.48 -13.27 21.22
C VAL A 113 10.62 -12.31 20.03
N LEU A 114 10.90 -12.84 18.84
CA LEU A 114 11.00 -12.04 17.62
C LEU A 114 9.67 -11.35 17.27
N ALA A 115 8.55 -12.06 17.41
CA ALA A 115 7.22 -11.48 17.23
C ALA A 115 6.95 -10.38 18.27
N PHE A 116 7.34 -10.58 19.53
CA PHE A 116 7.19 -9.58 20.59
C PHE A 116 8.02 -8.31 20.30
N ILE A 117 9.30 -8.46 19.96
CA ILE A 117 10.17 -7.33 19.60
C ILE A 117 9.61 -6.58 18.39
N SER A 118 9.13 -7.30 17.36
CA SER A 118 8.52 -6.68 16.19
C SER A 118 7.26 -5.91 16.58
N ASN A 119 6.38 -6.48 17.40
CA ASN A 119 5.17 -5.79 17.84
C ASN A 119 5.48 -4.55 18.70
N PHE A 120 6.55 -4.61 19.50
CA PHE A 120 7.00 -3.48 20.31
C PHE A 120 7.30 -2.24 19.46
N THR A 121 7.89 -2.40 18.26
CA THR A 121 8.21 -1.26 17.38
C THR A 121 6.98 -0.62 16.71
N ILE A 122 5.82 -1.28 16.70
CA ILE A 122 4.56 -0.63 16.31
C ILE A 122 4.08 0.31 17.42
N ILE A 123 4.21 -0.12 18.68
CA ILE A 123 3.69 0.61 19.85
C ILE A 123 4.63 1.75 20.24
N PHE A 124 5.94 1.52 20.15
CA PHE A 124 6.97 2.47 20.54
C PHE A 124 7.76 2.94 19.32
N SER A 125 7.85 4.26 19.16
CA SER A 125 8.66 4.92 18.13
C SER A 125 9.60 5.92 18.78
N ALA A 126 10.85 5.98 18.27
CA ALA A 126 11.83 6.98 18.69
C ALA A 126 11.47 8.40 18.23
N GLY A 127 10.44 8.55 17.39
CA GLY A 127 10.02 9.84 16.85
C GLY A 127 10.86 10.28 15.66
N LEU A 128 10.46 11.41 15.06
CA LEU A 128 11.00 11.89 13.80
C LEU A 128 12.47 12.29 13.87
N ILE A 129 12.85 13.06 14.89
CA ILE A 129 14.20 13.64 14.98
C ILE A 129 15.26 12.53 15.11
N PRO A 130 15.13 11.56 16.04
CA PRO A 130 16.08 10.46 16.12
C PRO A 130 16.10 9.60 14.84
N TRP A 131 14.92 9.35 14.24
CA TRP A 131 14.82 8.61 12.98
C TRP A 131 15.59 9.30 11.84
N TYR A 132 15.46 10.62 11.70
CA TYR A 132 16.17 11.41 10.70
C TYR A 132 17.68 11.42 10.96
N MET A 133 18.10 11.62 12.22
CA MET A 133 19.51 11.62 12.62
C MET A 133 20.18 10.28 12.32
N VAL A 134 19.50 9.16 12.56
CA VAL A 134 20.00 7.82 12.19
C VAL A 134 20.14 7.69 10.68
N SER A 135 19.11 8.06 9.92
CA SER A 135 19.10 7.94 8.46
C SER A 135 20.20 8.77 7.80
N VAL A 136 20.40 10.01 8.25
CA VAL A 136 21.36 10.93 7.64
C VAL A 136 22.76 10.75 8.19
N ASN A 137 22.95 10.67 9.51
CA ASN A 137 24.29 10.70 10.11
C ASN A 137 24.93 9.32 10.21
N TYR A 138 24.14 8.26 10.42
CA TYR A 138 24.67 6.90 10.57
C TYR A 138 24.63 6.11 9.26
N TYR A 139 23.52 6.19 8.53
CA TYR A 139 23.37 5.48 7.25
C TYR A 139 23.78 6.30 6.02
N GLY A 140 24.04 7.60 6.18
CA GLY A 140 24.50 8.45 5.08
C GLY A 140 23.46 8.63 3.96
N LEU A 141 22.17 8.46 4.25
CA LEU A 141 21.09 8.47 3.25
C LEU A 141 20.68 9.88 2.80
N LYS A 142 21.55 10.88 2.93
CA LYS A 142 21.22 12.25 2.52
C LYS A 142 21.16 12.35 1.00
N ASN A 143 20.04 12.87 0.47
CA ASN A 143 19.85 13.12 -0.96
C ASN A 143 20.13 11.89 -1.86
N SER A 144 19.62 10.73 -1.45
CA SER A 144 19.84 9.44 -2.13
C SER A 144 18.52 8.71 -2.37
N ILE A 145 18.40 8.01 -3.49
CA ILE A 145 17.23 7.16 -3.80
C ILE A 145 17.05 6.07 -2.72
N LEU A 146 18.14 5.62 -2.10
CA LEU A 146 18.07 4.63 -1.02
C LEU A 146 17.33 5.17 0.22
N ALA A 147 17.31 6.49 0.42
CA ALA A 147 16.54 7.14 1.48
C ALA A 147 15.03 6.95 1.29
N LEU A 148 14.59 6.78 0.04
CA LEU A 148 13.18 6.56 -0.31
C LEU A 148 12.77 5.10 -0.15
N ILE A 149 13.72 4.16 -0.24
CA ILE A 149 13.43 2.72 -0.26
C ILE A 149 13.61 2.08 1.12
N LEU A 150 14.79 2.27 1.72
CA LEU A 150 15.23 1.53 2.91
C LEU A 150 14.33 1.76 4.14
N PRO A 151 13.88 2.99 4.46
CA PRO A 151 13.03 3.21 5.62
C PRO A 151 11.72 2.42 5.61
N SER A 152 11.09 2.35 4.45
CA SER A 152 9.79 1.71 4.25
C SER A 152 9.90 0.22 3.86
N ILE A 153 11.12 -0.34 3.81
CA ILE A 153 11.38 -1.69 3.30
C ILE A 153 10.78 -2.80 4.17
N PHE A 154 10.44 -2.50 5.41
CA PHE A 154 9.85 -3.48 6.32
C PHE A 154 8.71 -2.87 7.11
N SER A 155 7.57 -3.56 7.10
CA SER A 155 6.39 -3.19 7.87
C SER A 155 5.99 -4.39 8.72
N VAL A 156 6.03 -4.19 10.04
CA VAL A 156 5.64 -5.22 11.01
C VAL A 156 4.18 -5.62 10.82
N TRP A 157 3.31 -4.67 10.48
CA TRP A 157 1.90 -4.95 10.20
C TRP A 157 1.74 -5.94 9.03
N ASN A 158 2.40 -5.64 7.91
CA ASN A 158 2.37 -6.50 6.73
C ASN A 158 3.02 -7.88 7.00
N MET A 159 4.06 -7.92 7.83
CA MET A 159 4.70 -9.15 8.28
C MET A 159 3.74 -10.05 9.09
N PHE A 160 2.97 -9.49 10.03
CA PHE A 160 1.96 -10.27 10.77
C PHE A 160 0.81 -10.75 9.89
N LEU A 161 0.40 -9.94 8.91
CA LEU A 161 -0.60 -10.34 7.92
C LEU A 161 -0.09 -11.55 7.13
N MET A 162 1.10 -11.46 6.52
CA MET A 162 1.72 -12.58 5.79
C MET A 162 1.91 -13.82 6.67
N ARG A 163 2.33 -13.63 7.93
CA ARG A 163 2.55 -14.75 8.88
C ARG A 163 1.25 -15.50 9.13
N THR A 164 0.14 -14.79 9.26
CA THR A 164 -1.19 -15.39 9.50
C THR A 164 -1.61 -16.26 8.32
N TYR A 165 -1.35 -15.82 7.08
CA TYR A 165 -1.60 -16.63 5.88
C TYR A 165 -0.66 -17.85 5.80
N PHE A 166 0.64 -17.70 6.07
CA PHE A 166 1.53 -18.86 6.06
C PHE A 166 1.19 -19.88 7.15
N ALA A 167 0.68 -19.42 8.30
CA ALA A 167 0.25 -20.28 9.40
C ALA A 167 -1.11 -20.95 9.17
N SER A 168 -1.94 -20.46 8.24
CA SER A 168 -3.21 -21.08 7.88
C SER A 168 -3.04 -22.26 6.91
N ILE A 169 -1.90 -22.35 6.24
CA ILE A 169 -1.52 -23.52 5.43
C ILE A 169 -1.32 -24.73 6.36
N SER A 170 -1.87 -25.89 5.96
CA SER A 170 -1.77 -27.12 6.75
C SER A 170 -0.31 -27.50 7.02
N SER A 171 0.04 -27.75 8.28
CA SER A 171 1.41 -28.15 8.67
C SER A 171 1.84 -29.45 8.03
N SER A 172 0.90 -30.35 7.70
CA SER A 172 1.17 -31.61 7.01
C SER A 172 1.83 -31.42 5.65
N LEU A 173 1.57 -30.30 4.94
CA LEU A 173 2.21 -30.01 3.66
C LEU A 173 3.70 -29.69 3.84
N TYR A 174 4.04 -28.95 4.89
CA TYR A 174 5.43 -28.63 5.21
C TYR A 174 6.16 -29.87 5.72
N GLU A 175 5.53 -30.67 6.59
CA GLU A 175 6.11 -31.91 7.12
C GLU A 175 6.32 -32.96 6.02
N ALA A 176 5.40 -33.10 5.08
CA ALA A 176 5.57 -33.98 3.92
C ALA A 176 6.77 -33.57 3.06
N ALA A 177 6.91 -32.28 2.75
CA ALA A 177 8.04 -31.78 1.99
C ALA A 177 9.38 -31.95 2.75
N GLU A 178 9.39 -31.79 4.07
CA GLU A 178 10.56 -32.09 4.90
C GLU A 178 10.93 -33.58 4.87
N MET A 179 9.95 -34.50 4.90
CA MET A 179 10.18 -35.94 4.76
C MET A 179 10.77 -36.30 3.38
N ASP A 180 10.38 -35.57 2.34
CA ASP A 180 10.94 -35.68 0.98
C ASP A 180 12.33 -35.03 0.85
N GLY A 181 12.90 -34.51 1.95
CA GLY A 181 14.24 -33.90 1.99
C GLY A 181 14.29 -32.43 1.54
N ALA A 182 13.15 -31.76 1.36
CA ALA A 182 13.13 -30.34 1.00
C ALA A 182 13.59 -29.47 2.18
N ASN A 183 14.52 -28.55 1.92
CA ASN A 183 14.91 -27.54 2.91
C ASN A 183 13.84 -26.43 3.04
N TYR A 184 13.90 -25.64 4.12
CA TYR A 184 12.91 -24.58 4.38
C TYR A 184 12.83 -23.51 3.28
N PHE A 185 13.94 -23.20 2.61
CA PHE A 185 13.92 -22.24 1.51
C PHE A 185 13.17 -22.81 0.29
N THR A 186 13.34 -24.10 0.01
CA THR A 186 12.62 -24.82 -1.05
C THR A 186 11.13 -24.87 -0.72
N ILE A 187 10.77 -25.18 0.53
CA ILE A 187 9.38 -25.15 1.01
C ILE A 187 8.79 -23.75 0.86
N TYR A 188 9.53 -22.72 1.25
CA TYR A 188 9.12 -21.33 1.10
C TYR A 188 8.80 -20.98 -0.37
N VAL A 189 9.73 -21.23 -1.30
CA VAL A 189 9.59 -20.84 -2.69
C VAL A 189 8.58 -21.70 -3.45
N ARG A 190 8.58 -23.02 -3.24
CA ARG A 190 7.77 -23.96 -4.03
C ARG A 190 6.39 -24.26 -3.44
N ILE A 191 6.18 -24.03 -2.14
CA ILE A 191 4.93 -24.38 -1.46
C ILE A 191 4.29 -23.14 -0.84
N ALA A 192 5.00 -22.45 0.06
CA ALA A 192 4.40 -21.36 0.83
C ALA A 192 4.04 -20.15 -0.05
N LEU A 193 4.94 -19.69 -0.92
CA LEU A 193 4.67 -18.55 -1.81
C LEU A 193 3.52 -18.81 -2.81
N PRO A 194 3.47 -19.95 -3.55
CA PRO A 194 2.39 -20.20 -4.50
C PRO A 194 1.01 -20.36 -3.86
N LEU A 195 0.95 -20.90 -2.64
CA LEU A 195 -0.30 -21.04 -1.88
C LEU A 195 -0.76 -19.71 -1.27
N SER A 196 0.16 -18.76 -1.05
CA SER A 196 -0.12 -17.44 -0.48
C SER A 196 -0.24 -16.32 -1.51
N LYS A 197 -0.53 -16.62 -2.79
CA LYS A 197 -0.64 -15.61 -3.86
C LYS A 197 -1.61 -14.47 -3.55
N THR A 198 -2.76 -14.78 -2.96
CA THR A 198 -3.76 -13.76 -2.59
C THR A 198 -3.23 -12.80 -1.51
N ALA A 199 -2.52 -13.34 -0.51
CA ALA A 199 -1.86 -12.55 0.53
C ALA A 199 -0.74 -11.68 -0.04
N LEU A 200 0.11 -12.25 -0.91
CA LEU A 200 1.19 -11.53 -1.58
C LEU A 200 0.67 -10.34 -2.41
N LEU A 201 -0.44 -10.52 -3.13
CA LEU A 201 -1.08 -9.43 -3.89
C LEU A 201 -1.61 -8.34 -2.96
N THR A 202 -2.25 -8.73 -1.86
CA THR A 202 -2.81 -7.78 -0.89
C THR A 202 -1.68 -6.94 -0.25
N VAL A 203 -0.64 -7.61 0.25
CA VAL A 203 0.49 -6.94 0.90
C VAL A 203 1.36 -6.18 -0.09
N GLY A 204 1.54 -6.71 -1.29
CA GLY A 204 2.22 -6.02 -2.39
C GLY A 204 1.51 -4.72 -2.77
N LEU A 205 0.18 -4.73 -2.87
CA LEU A 205 -0.59 -3.51 -3.11
C LEU A 205 -0.46 -2.50 -1.96
N MET A 206 -0.48 -2.96 -0.70
CA MET A 206 -0.29 -2.09 0.46
C MET A 206 1.10 -1.41 0.44
N TYR A 207 2.16 -2.15 0.10
CA TYR A 207 3.49 -1.57 -0.09
C TYR A 207 3.55 -0.62 -1.28
N ALA A 208 2.94 -0.97 -2.41
CA ALA A 208 2.91 -0.10 -3.59
C ALA A 208 2.23 1.23 -3.28
N LEU A 209 1.09 1.19 -2.58
CA LEU A 209 0.40 2.40 -2.13
C LEU A 209 1.23 3.19 -1.11
N GLN A 210 1.95 2.51 -0.22
CA GLN A 210 2.84 3.19 0.73
C GLN A 210 3.95 3.95 0.00
N TYR A 211 4.68 3.31 -0.90
CA TYR A 211 5.75 3.96 -1.66
C TYR A 211 5.24 5.03 -2.63
N TRP A 212 4.09 4.82 -3.27
CA TRP A 212 3.53 5.77 -4.22
C TRP A 212 3.10 7.08 -3.53
N ASN A 213 2.56 6.98 -2.31
CA ASN A 213 2.07 8.13 -1.56
C ASN A 213 3.10 8.70 -0.58
N ASP A 214 4.33 8.18 -0.57
CA ASP A 214 5.37 8.67 0.32
C ASP A 214 5.93 10.00 -0.17
N TRP A 215 5.63 11.06 0.59
CA TRP A 215 6.16 12.40 0.42
C TRP A 215 7.10 12.80 1.57
N TRP A 216 7.25 11.93 2.59
CA TRP A 216 7.94 12.26 3.83
C TRP A 216 9.44 12.04 3.74
N HIS A 217 9.84 11.02 2.97
CA HIS A 217 11.25 10.72 2.69
C HIS A 217 11.77 11.42 1.43
N ALA A 218 10.86 12.05 0.66
CA ALA A 218 11.12 12.73 -0.62
C ALA A 218 11.72 14.13 -0.48
#